data_AF-A0A1X2IMA8-F1
#
_entry.id   AF-A0A1X2IMA8-F1
#
_cell.length_a   1.000
_cell.length_b   1.000
_cell.length_c   1.000
_cell.angle_alpha   90.00
_cell.angle_beta   90.00
_cell.angle_gamma   90.00
#
_symmetry.space_group_name_H-M   'P 1'
#
loop_
_entity.id
_entity.type
_entity.pdbx_description
1 polymer ?
#
loop_
_entity_poly.entity_id
_entity_poly.type
_entity_poly.pdbx_seq_one_letter_code
_entity_poly.pdbx_strand_id
1 'polypeptide(L)'
;MKSQQPAKQRGRKPLQHTTRHTSSGRPSRVKGPCQACHETSDGCMRKAFDWPFPASQIFNDKGKPFVYLCNKCGLRYNKSAGCVCRHCRWVFCKEEKRKAMQFIDKMRRNRPDGHVDMDEDIEDFVCSPKYWPCGRPWKVGWVLLNNNQAQLDLEEDDHDSPASM
;
A
#
# COMPACT_ATOMS: atom_id res chain seq x y z
N MET A 1 61.62 -41.83 -20.37
CA MET A 1 60.92 -42.09 -21.65
C MET A 1 59.47 -41.67 -21.50
N LYS A 2 58.93 -41.00 -22.52
CA LYS A 2 57.60 -40.37 -22.58
C LYS A 2 56.47 -41.40 -22.37
N SER A 3 55.48 -41.05 -21.55
CA SER A 3 54.13 -41.64 -21.61
C SER A 3 53.09 -40.54 -21.48
N GLN A 4 52.39 -40.31 -22.59
CA GLN A 4 51.25 -39.42 -22.74
C GLN A 4 50.03 -39.96 -21.98
N GLN A 5 49.20 -39.09 -21.43
CA GLN A 5 47.82 -39.43 -21.06
C GLN A 5 46.82 -38.41 -21.66
N PRO A 6 45.60 -38.86 -22.02
CA PRO A 6 44.75 -38.16 -22.97
C PRO A 6 43.70 -37.25 -22.32
N ALA A 7 43.29 -36.23 -23.09
CA ALA A 7 42.24 -35.28 -22.75
C ALA A 7 40.87 -35.96 -22.65
N LYS A 8 40.21 -35.82 -21.49
CA LYS A 8 38.81 -36.24 -21.28
C LYS A 8 37.85 -35.22 -21.89
N GLN A 9 37.36 -35.49 -23.10
CA GLN A 9 36.18 -34.84 -23.65
C GLN A 9 34.93 -35.30 -22.87
N ARG A 10 34.28 -34.38 -22.16
CA ARG A 10 32.94 -34.61 -21.60
C ARG A 10 31.89 -34.30 -22.67
N GLY A 11 31.28 -35.35 -23.19
CA GLY A 11 30.15 -35.27 -24.13
C GLY A 11 28.99 -34.46 -23.54
N ARG A 12 28.48 -33.50 -24.32
CA ARG A 12 27.21 -32.83 -24.05
C ARG A 12 26.08 -33.82 -24.34
N LYS A 13 25.32 -34.17 -23.31
CA LYS A 13 24.02 -34.86 -23.46
C LYS A 13 23.03 -33.89 -24.14
N PRO A 14 22.23 -34.30 -25.13
CA PRO A 14 21.13 -33.49 -25.63
C PRO A 14 20.11 -33.29 -24.51
N LEU A 15 19.84 -32.05 -24.14
CA LEU A 15 18.70 -31.72 -23.28
C LEU A 15 17.44 -32.05 -24.08
N GLN A 16 16.76 -33.12 -23.65
CA GLN A 16 15.46 -33.51 -24.14
C GLN A 16 14.53 -32.31 -24.06
N HIS A 17 14.01 -31.89 -25.22
CA HIS A 17 13.01 -30.86 -25.34
C HIS A 17 11.71 -31.44 -24.77
N THR A 18 11.51 -31.29 -23.46
CA THR A 18 10.21 -31.59 -22.85
C THR A 18 9.25 -30.53 -23.36
N THR A 19 8.39 -30.96 -24.27
CA THR A 19 7.19 -30.29 -24.72
C THR A 19 6.51 -29.72 -23.48
N ARG A 20 6.57 -28.39 -23.32
CA ARG A 20 5.86 -27.69 -22.24
C ARG A 20 4.38 -27.96 -22.45
N HIS A 21 3.86 -28.90 -21.68
CA HIS A 21 2.43 -29.03 -21.44
C HIS A 21 1.94 -27.64 -21.06
N THR A 22 1.07 -27.09 -21.90
CA THR A 22 0.30 -25.89 -21.62
C THR A 22 -0.62 -26.24 -20.45
N SER A 23 -0.11 -26.07 -19.23
CA SER A 23 -0.96 -26.12 -18.06
C SER A 23 -2.03 -25.07 -18.27
N SER A 24 -3.28 -25.51 -18.24
CA SER A 24 -4.51 -24.74 -18.10
C SER A 24 -4.51 -24.02 -16.74
N GLY A 25 -3.46 -23.27 -16.46
CA GLY A 25 -3.37 -22.42 -15.30
C GLY A 25 -4.42 -21.33 -15.46
N ARG A 26 -5.35 -21.29 -14.50
CA ARG A 26 -6.22 -20.14 -14.22
C ARG A 26 -5.49 -18.86 -14.65
N PRO A 27 -6.05 -18.01 -15.51
CA PRO A 27 -5.38 -16.78 -15.90
C PRO A 27 -4.96 -16.10 -14.61
N SER A 28 -3.64 -15.93 -14.42
CA SER A 28 -3.10 -15.15 -13.31
C SER A 28 -3.78 -13.81 -13.46
N ARG A 29 -4.79 -13.55 -12.64
CA ARG A 29 -5.64 -12.38 -12.77
C ARG A 29 -4.75 -11.24 -12.31
N VAL A 30 -3.97 -10.71 -13.25
CA VAL A 30 -3.01 -9.64 -13.00
C VAL A 30 -3.80 -8.53 -12.34
N LYS A 31 -3.59 -8.38 -11.04
CA LYS A 31 -4.16 -7.28 -10.28
C LYS A 31 -3.45 -6.06 -10.86
N GLY A 32 -4.21 -5.16 -11.51
CA GLY A 32 -3.67 -4.06 -12.30
C GLY A 32 -2.66 -3.17 -11.53
N PRO A 33 -2.10 -2.13 -12.17
CA PRO A 33 -1.06 -1.31 -11.56
C PRO A 33 -1.52 -0.71 -10.22
N CYS A 34 -0.57 -0.52 -9.31
CA CYS A 34 -0.81 0.10 -8.01
C CYS A 34 -1.47 1.48 -8.20
N GLN A 35 -2.64 1.73 -7.62
CA GLN A 35 -3.32 3.02 -7.83
C GLN A 35 -2.59 4.23 -7.23
N ALA A 36 -1.60 4.03 -6.36
CA ALA A 36 -0.79 5.09 -5.77
C ALA A 36 0.47 5.42 -6.60
N CYS A 37 1.30 4.43 -6.91
CA CYS A 37 2.57 4.64 -7.62
C CYS A 37 2.56 4.22 -9.10
N HIS A 38 1.47 3.62 -9.58
CA HIS A 38 1.30 3.10 -10.94
C HIS A 38 2.29 2.01 -11.37
N GLU A 39 3.17 1.57 -10.47
CA GLU A 39 4.04 0.43 -10.72
C GLU A 39 3.19 -0.84 -10.90
N THR A 40 3.46 -1.57 -11.98
CA THR A 40 2.95 -2.92 -12.19
C THR A 40 3.58 -3.83 -11.15
N SER A 41 2.75 -4.57 -10.42
CA SER A 41 3.23 -5.53 -9.42
C SER A 41 2.58 -6.87 -9.65
N ASP A 42 3.38 -7.85 -10.07
CA ASP A 42 2.96 -9.25 -10.17
C ASP A 42 2.89 -9.95 -8.79
N GLY A 43 3.18 -9.22 -7.71
CA GLY A 43 3.32 -9.72 -6.35
C GLY A 43 2.09 -9.51 -5.45
N CYS A 44 2.32 -9.56 -4.14
CA CYS A 44 1.29 -9.36 -3.12
C CYS A 44 0.72 -7.92 -3.16
N MET A 45 -0.48 -7.77 -3.71
CA MET A 45 -1.25 -6.54 -3.71
C MET A 45 -2.22 -6.50 -2.52
N ARG A 46 -2.40 -5.31 -1.94
CA ARG A 46 -3.30 -5.08 -0.80
C ARG A 46 -4.54 -4.31 -1.25
N LYS A 47 -5.67 -4.63 -0.62
CA LYS A 47 -6.92 -3.89 -0.79
C LYS A 47 -6.81 -2.56 -0.04
N ALA A 48 -7.19 -1.48 -0.70
CA ALA A 48 -7.37 -0.17 -0.08
C ALA A 48 -8.82 0.25 -0.29
N PHE A 49 -9.55 0.32 0.82
CA PHE A 49 -10.90 0.85 0.87
C PHE A 49 -10.86 2.37 1.00
N ASP A 50 -11.98 3.03 0.66
CA ASP A 50 -12.17 4.48 0.82
C ASP A 50 -11.10 5.29 0.06
N TRP A 51 -10.66 4.74 -1.08
CA TRP A 51 -9.65 5.36 -1.93
C TRP A 51 -10.19 6.65 -2.55
N PRO A 52 -9.53 7.80 -2.30
CA PRO A 52 -10.16 9.09 -2.58
C PRO A 52 -9.95 9.63 -3.99
N PHE A 53 -9.42 8.81 -4.88
CA PHE A 53 -9.20 9.20 -6.26
C PHE A 53 -10.04 8.33 -7.19
N PRO A 54 -10.41 8.86 -8.36
CA PRO A 54 -10.86 8.03 -9.45
C PRO A 54 -9.83 6.93 -9.71
N ALA A 55 -10.29 5.69 -9.77
CA ALA A 55 -9.47 4.53 -10.07
C ALA A 55 -9.83 4.02 -11.47
N SER A 56 -8.83 3.56 -12.22
CA SER A 56 -9.06 2.93 -13.52
C SER A 56 -9.89 1.65 -13.38
N GLN A 57 -9.81 1.00 -12.22
CA GLN A 57 -10.56 -0.21 -11.91
C GLN A 57 -10.93 -0.20 -10.42
N ILE A 58 -12.23 -0.34 -10.15
CA ILE A 58 -12.78 -0.50 -8.81
C ILE A 58 -13.26 -1.94 -8.69
N PHE A 59 -12.93 -2.57 -7.56
CA PHE A 59 -13.37 -3.91 -7.21
C PHE A 59 -14.29 -3.83 -6.00
N ASN A 60 -15.11 -4.86 -5.77
CA ASN A 60 -15.98 -4.93 -4.60
C ASN A 60 -15.63 -6.17 -3.77
N ASP A 61 -15.60 -5.99 -2.45
CA ASP A 61 -15.46 -7.06 -1.47
C ASP A 61 -16.56 -6.90 -0.42
N LYS A 62 -17.42 -7.92 -0.28
CA LYS A 62 -18.62 -7.86 0.59
C LYS A 62 -19.45 -6.58 0.39
N GLY A 63 -19.57 -6.11 -0.86
CA GLY A 63 -20.29 -4.88 -1.21
C GLY A 63 -19.53 -3.57 -0.96
N LYS A 64 -18.33 -3.60 -0.35
CA LYS A 64 -17.49 -2.42 -0.14
C LYS A 64 -16.51 -2.24 -1.31
N PRO A 65 -16.46 -1.06 -1.96
CA PRO A 65 -15.54 -0.81 -3.06
C PRO A 65 -14.10 -0.66 -2.56
N PHE A 66 -13.15 -1.23 -3.30
CA PHE A 66 -11.73 -1.15 -3.01
C PHE A 66 -10.90 -1.07 -4.29
N VAL A 67 -9.66 -0.62 -4.12
CA VAL A 67 -8.63 -0.64 -5.16
C VAL A 67 -7.43 -1.46 -4.73
N TYR A 68 -6.59 -1.86 -5.70
CA TYR A 68 -5.33 -2.53 -5.39
C TYR A 68 -4.17 -1.54 -5.29
N LEU A 69 -3.42 -1.65 -4.21
CA LEU A 69 -2.12 -1.01 -4.00
C LEU A 69 -1.01 -2.06 -3.93
N CYS A 70 0.19 -1.72 -4.37
CA CYS A 70 1.37 -2.58 -4.16
C CYS A 70 1.63 -2.80 -2.66
N ASN A 71 2.39 -3.84 -2.30
CA ASN A 71 2.64 -4.17 -0.90
C ASN A 71 3.17 -2.96 -0.09
N LYS A 72 4.09 -2.17 -0.66
CA LYS A 72 4.64 -0.97 -0.02
C LYS A 72 3.60 0.12 0.21
N CYS A 73 2.83 0.47 -0.80
CA CYS A 73 1.81 1.53 -0.70
C CYS A 73 0.62 1.09 0.15
N GLY A 74 0.17 -0.15 0.03
CA GLY A 74 -0.90 -0.71 0.84
C GLY A 74 -0.56 -0.82 2.32
N LEU A 75 0.67 -1.25 2.67
CA LEU A 75 1.12 -1.25 4.07
C LEU A 75 1.13 0.15 4.67
N ARG A 76 1.58 1.15 3.89
CA ARG A 76 1.56 2.55 4.29
C ARG A 76 0.14 3.07 4.45
N TYR A 77 -0.74 2.74 3.52
CA TYR A 77 -2.14 3.15 3.54
C TYR A 77 -2.81 2.63 4.80
N ASN A 78 -2.69 1.34 5.10
CA ASN A 78 -3.30 0.76 6.29
C ASN A 78 -2.71 1.34 7.58
N LYS A 79 -1.37 1.43 7.70
CA LYS A 79 -0.70 1.96 8.91
C LYS A 79 -0.95 3.45 9.13
N SER A 80 -1.24 4.19 8.09
CA SER A 80 -1.61 5.60 8.18
C SER A 80 -3.13 5.81 8.22
N ALA A 81 -3.92 4.75 8.24
CA ALA A 81 -5.38 4.81 8.07
C ALA A 81 -5.74 5.68 6.83
N GLY A 82 -5.24 5.34 5.66
CA GLY A 82 -5.60 5.99 4.40
C GLY A 82 -5.13 7.45 4.21
N CYS A 83 -4.15 7.93 4.97
CA CYS A 83 -3.58 9.26 4.76
C CYS A 83 -2.82 9.31 3.42
N VAL A 84 -3.41 10.00 2.44
CA VAL A 84 -2.88 10.12 1.09
C VAL A 84 -2.97 11.55 0.57
N CYS A 85 -1.89 12.04 -0.02
CA CYS A 85 -1.82 13.38 -0.58
C CYS A 85 -2.72 13.47 -1.81
N ARG A 86 -3.69 14.38 -1.80
CA ARG A 86 -4.68 14.52 -2.89
C ARG A 86 -4.14 15.12 -4.19
N HIS A 87 -2.85 15.41 -4.24
CA HIS A 87 -2.20 15.93 -5.44
C HIS A 87 -1.27 14.93 -6.11
N CYS A 88 -0.41 14.26 -5.35
CA CYS A 88 0.58 13.33 -5.91
C CYS A 88 0.33 11.86 -5.55
N ARG A 89 -0.75 11.55 -4.83
CA ARG A 89 -1.10 10.20 -4.35
C ARG A 89 -0.06 9.56 -3.43
N TRP A 90 0.87 10.35 -2.88
CA TRP A 90 1.81 9.87 -1.88
C TRP A 90 1.08 9.44 -0.62
N VAL A 91 1.37 8.22 -0.16
CA VAL A 91 0.77 7.63 1.04
C VAL A 91 1.76 7.76 2.19
N PHE A 92 1.30 8.32 3.30
CA PHE A 92 2.11 8.47 4.50
C PHE A 92 2.65 7.13 5.01
N CYS A 93 3.90 7.14 5.45
CA CYS A 93 4.36 6.15 6.43
C CYS A 93 3.87 6.50 7.84
N LYS A 94 4.11 5.60 8.80
CA LYS A 94 3.69 5.76 10.20
C LYS A 94 4.27 7.05 10.81
N GLU A 95 5.53 7.35 10.49
CA GLU A 95 6.26 8.51 11.00
C GLU A 95 5.73 9.83 10.43
N GLU A 96 5.43 9.87 9.13
CA GLU A 96 4.85 11.04 8.47
C GLU A 96 3.47 11.38 9.06
N LYS A 97 2.61 10.36 9.29
CA LYS A 97 1.33 10.55 9.97
C LYS A 97 1.51 11.12 11.38
N ARG A 98 2.43 10.54 12.17
CA ARG A 98 2.70 11.03 13.53
C ARG A 98 3.13 12.50 13.51
N LYS A 99 3.99 12.88 12.56
CA LYS A 99 4.42 14.27 12.40
C LYS A 99 3.23 15.16 12.07
N ALA A 100 2.40 14.81 11.08
CA ALA A 100 1.22 15.60 10.73
C ALA A 100 0.27 15.82 11.93
N MET A 101 0.03 14.78 12.74
CA MET A 101 -0.76 14.89 13.97
C MET A 101 -0.17 15.90 14.97
N GLN A 102 1.15 15.93 15.14
CA GLN A 102 1.81 16.90 16.05
C GLN A 102 1.61 18.35 15.59
N PHE A 103 1.56 18.61 14.29
CA PHE A 103 1.27 19.95 13.76
C PHE A 103 -0.20 20.33 13.99
N ILE A 104 -1.13 19.40 13.77
CA ILE A 104 -2.55 19.61 14.08
C ILE A 104 -2.75 19.89 15.58
N ASP A 105 -2.09 19.13 16.46
CA ASP A 105 -2.17 19.35 17.91
C ASP A 105 -1.50 20.67 18.35
N LYS A 106 -0.51 21.17 17.61
CA LYS A 106 0.04 22.52 17.80
C LYS A 106 -0.98 23.58 17.38
N MET A 107 -1.65 23.42 16.24
CA MET A 107 -2.72 24.33 15.79
C MET A 107 -3.84 24.42 16.83
N ARG A 108 -4.29 23.27 17.36
CA ARG A 108 -5.30 23.23 18.43
C ARG A 108 -4.87 24.00 19.67
N ARG A 109 -3.63 23.82 20.14
CA ARG A 109 -3.12 24.51 21.34
C ARG A 109 -2.95 26.02 21.16
N ASN A 110 -2.71 26.48 19.93
CA ASN A 110 -2.55 27.89 19.64
C ASN A 110 -3.89 28.64 19.49
N ARG A 111 -5.02 27.92 19.50
CA ARG A 111 -6.35 28.50 19.34
C ARG A 111 -7.09 28.60 20.67
N PRO A 112 -7.87 29.67 20.88
CA PRO A 112 -8.59 29.89 22.13
C PRO A 112 -9.71 28.86 22.36
N ASP A 113 -10.31 28.32 21.30
CA ASP A 113 -11.38 27.31 21.34
C ASP A 113 -10.89 25.88 21.12
N GLY A 114 -9.61 25.70 20.77
CA GLY A 114 -9.04 24.40 20.42
C GLY A 114 -9.57 23.79 19.12
N HIS A 115 -10.39 24.51 18.36
CA HIS A 115 -11.06 23.98 17.18
C HIS A 115 -10.19 24.15 15.93
N VAL A 116 -10.10 23.08 15.13
CA VAL A 116 -9.41 23.11 13.83
C VAL A 116 -10.35 22.56 12.78
N ASP A 117 -10.57 23.34 11.72
CA ASP A 117 -11.44 22.97 10.62
C ASP A 117 -10.81 21.82 9.81
N MET A 118 -11.64 20.88 9.36
CA MET A 118 -11.20 19.73 8.57
C MET A 118 -10.73 20.12 7.16
N ASP A 119 -11.23 21.23 6.63
CA ASP A 119 -10.86 21.74 5.31
C ASP A 119 -9.65 22.67 5.32
N GLU A 120 -9.18 23.04 6.51
CA GLU A 120 -8.03 23.91 6.70
C GLU A 120 -6.70 23.20 6.42
N ASP A 121 -5.75 23.95 5.87
CA ASP A 121 -4.39 23.49 5.65
C ASP A 121 -3.64 23.38 6.98
N ILE A 122 -2.88 22.30 7.15
CA ILE A 122 -2.01 22.10 8.30
C ILE A 122 -0.83 23.06 8.18
N GLU A 123 -0.79 24.05 9.07
CA GLU A 123 0.27 25.05 9.15
C GLU A 123 1.66 24.40 9.18
N ASP A 124 2.62 24.96 8.41
CA ASP A 124 4.01 24.50 8.32
C ASP A 124 4.21 23.03 7.92
N PHE A 125 3.18 22.37 7.38
CA PHE A 125 3.24 20.96 6.99
C PHE A 125 2.84 20.76 5.52
N VAL A 126 3.84 20.44 4.69
CA VAL A 126 3.66 20.20 3.25
C VAL A 126 4.01 18.77 2.85
N CYS A 127 3.47 18.31 1.72
CA CYS A 127 3.79 17.00 1.18
C CYS A 127 5.24 16.95 0.67
N SER A 128 6.10 16.23 1.38
CA SER A 128 7.53 16.09 1.05
C SER A 128 7.97 14.62 0.93
N PRO A 129 7.56 13.88 -0.12
CA PRO A 129 8.07 12.54 -0.39
C PRO A 129 9.61 12.52 -0.45
N LYS A 130 10.23 11.42 0.02
CA LYS A 130 11.70 11.33 0.18
C LYS A 130 12.50 11.62 -1.09
N TYR A 131 12.01 11.18 -2.25
CA TYR A 131 12.76 11.22 -3.51
C TYR A 131 12.28 12.31 -4.48
N TRP A 132 11.20 13.01 -4.17
CA TRP A 132 10.71 14.15 -4.94
C TRP A 132 9.79 15.04 -4.07
N PRO A 133 9.92 16.38 -4.13
CA PRO A 133 9.03 17.27 -3.39
C PRO A 133 7.70 17.46 -4.14
N CYS A 134 6.57 17.17 -3.49
CA CYS A 134 5.25 17.58 -3.97
C CYS A 134 4.96 19.04 -3.59
N GLY A 135 5.36 19.45 -2.39
CA GLY A 135 5.31 20.84 -1.91
C GLY A 135 3.92 21.37 -1.54
N ARG A 136 2.86 20.63 -1.87
CA ARG A 136 1.49 21.09 -1.60
C ARG A 136 1.06 20.89 -0.15
N PRO A 137 0.22 21.79 0.40
CA PRO A 137 -0.27 21.69 1.76
C PRO A 137 -1.14 20.44 1.95
N TRP A 138 -1.27 20.02 3.19
CA TRP A 138 -2.18 18.96 3.60
C TRP A 138 -3.36 19.57 4.33
N LYS A 139 -4.57 19.10 4.04
CA LYS A 139 -5.72 19.44 4.86
C LYS A 139 -5.79 18.58 6.11
N VAL A 140 -6.24 19.17 7.21
CA VAL A 140 -6.45 18.52 8.52
C VAL A 140 -7.31 17.26 8.37
N GLY A 141 -8.40 17.36 7.61
CA GLY A 141 -9.32 16.27 7.39
C GLY A 141 -8.68 15.07 6.70
N TRP A 142 -7.69 15.27 5.83
CA TRP A 142 -7.02 14.16 5.14
C TRP A 142 -6.19 13.28 6.09
N VAL A 143 -5.89 13.79 7.29
CA VAL A 143 -5.14 13.08 8.34
C VAL A 143 -6.10 12.51 9.39
N LEU A 144 -7.17 13.25 9.72
CA LEU A 144 -8.08 12.90 10.81
C LEU A 144 -9.26 12.00 10.39
N LEU A 145 -9.76 12.10 9.15
CA LEU A 145 -11.01 11.45 8.70
C LEU A 145 -11.07 9.94 8.95
N ASN A 146 -9.92 9.27 8.94
CA ASN A 146 -9.86 7.80 8.96
C ASN A 146 -9.39 7.21 10.30
N ASN A 147 -9.17 8.03 11.34
CA ASN A 147 -8.82 7.49 12.65
C ASN A 147 -9.99 6.71 13.29
N ASN A 148 -11.24 7.04 12.97
CA ASN A 148 -12.42 6.36 13.51
C ASN A 148 -12.69 4.99 12.86
N GLN A 149 -12.28 4.76 11.61
CA GLN A 149 -12.53 3.50 10.92
C GLN A 149 -11.56 2.39 11.34
N ALA A 150 -10.29 2.74 11.63
CA ALA A 150 -9.25 1.78 11.99
C ALA A 150 -9.47 1.08 13.34
N GLN A 151 -10.36 1.63 14.19
CA GLN A 151 -10.73 1.03 15.47
C GLN A 151 -11.82 -0.04 15.32
N LEU A 152 -12.69 0.07 14.31
CA LEU A 152 -13.82 -0.84 14.11
C LEU A 152 -13.44 -2.14 13.38
N ASP A 153 -12.50 -2.09 12.43
CA ASP A 153 -12.08 -3.28 11.66
C ASP A 153 -11.20 -4.27 12.46
N LEU A 154 -10.85 -3.96 13.72
CA LEU A 154 -10.05 -4.83 14.60
C LEU A 154 -10.91 -5.60 15.63
N GLU A 155 -12.17 -5.23 15.81
CA GLU A 155 -13.05 -5.84 16.82
C GLU A 155 -13.92 -6.98 16.24
N GLU A 156 -13.95 -7.19 14.92
CA GLU A 156 -14.79 -8.20 14.27
C GLU A 156 -14.13 -9.60 14.09
N ASP A 157 -12.87 -9.80 14.50
CA ASP A 157 -12.16 -11.09 14.32
C ASP A 157 -12.01 -11.94 15.61
N ASP A 158 -12.53 -11.49 16.76
CA ASP A 158 -12.33 -12.16 18.08
C ASP A 158 -13.66 -12.58 18.77
N HIS A 159 -14.60 -13.15 18.02
CA HIS A 159 -15.82 -13.76 18.56
C HIS A 159 -16.08 -15.15 17.97
N ASP A 160 -15.14 -16.07 18.19
CA ASP A 160 -15.43 -17.51 18.22
C ASP A 160 -14.85 -18.11 19.51
N SER A 161 -15.66 -18.08 20.57
CA SER A 161 -15.50 -18.92 21.75
C SER A 161 -16.76 -19.74 21.92
N PRO A 162 -16.77 -21.02 21.52
CA PRO A 162 -17.80 -21.92 21.98
C PRO A 162 -17.56 -22.24 23.46
N ALA A 163 -18.60 -21.99 24.24
CA ALA A 163 -18.67 -22.18 25.68
C ALA A 163 -18.25 -23.58 26.12
N SER A 164 -17.53 -23.64 27.24
CA SER A 164 -17.51 -24.84 28.08
C SER A 164 -18.84 -24.95 28.81
N MET A 165 -19.60 -26.01 28.53
CA MET A 165 -20.32 -26.89 29.46
C MET A 165 -21.10 -27.95 28.69
#